data_AF-A0A7X9JAC8-F1
#
_entry.id   AF-A0A7X9JAC8-F1
#
_cell.length_a   1.000
_cell.length_b   1.000
_cell.length_c   1.000
_cell.angle_alpha   90.00
_cell.angle_beta   90.00
_cell.angle_gamma   90.00
#
_symmetry.space_group_name_H-M   'P 1'
#
loop_
_entity.id
_entity.type
_entity.pdbx_description
1 polymer ?
#
loop_
_entity_poly.entity_id
_entity_poly.type
_entity_poly.pdbx_seq_one_letter_code
_entity_poly.pdbx_strand_id
1 'polypeptide(L)'
;NPATLPSDLFAQPDTNQWCYFFEKADLARQQSDWQKVIDLYQQAANKGYHPNMPAEWLPLIDAYANTNQLDKAFQTTQSIKFGNPDDQVVLCNTLNNLLHTSDNTDDRKKMSDFMANMNCLVNP
;
A
#
# COMPACT_ATOMS: atom_id res chain seq x y z
N ASN A 1 9.24 -6.69 25.15
CA ASN A 1 10.45 -5.84 25.15
C ASN A 1 10.91 -5.68 23.72
N PRO A 2 10.91 -4.47 23.12
CA PRO A 2 11.45 -4.29 21.77
C PRO A 2 12.97 -4.51 21.80
N ALA A 3 13.50 -5.15 20.76
CA ALA A 3 14.94 -5.34 20.60
C ALA A 3 15.61 -3.98 20.31
N THR A 4 16.70 -3.67 20.99
CA THR A 4 17.52 -2.48 20.76
C THR A 4 18.77 -2.85 19.96
N LEU A 5 18.97 -2.19 18.81
CA LEU A 5 20.17 -2.37 17.99
C LEU A 5 21.39 -1.75 18.68
N PRO A 6 22.56 -2.42 18.73
CA PRO A 6 23.79 -1.82 19.23
C PRO A 6 24.19 -0.61 18.38
N SER A 7 24.21 0.59 18.99
CA SER A 7 24.45 1.86 18.28
C SER A 7 25.88 2.03 17.75
N ASP A 8 26.80 1.21 18.24
CA ASP A 8 28.19 1.09 17.79
C ASP A 8 28.33 0.30 16.49
N LEU A 9 27.33 -0.53 16.15
CA LEU A 9 27.31 -1.35 14.93
C LEU A 9 26.31 -0.86 13.90
N PHE A 10 25.23 -0.18 14.33
CA PHE A 10 24.15 0.26 13.45
C PHE A 10 23.98 1.78 13.50
N ALA A 11 24.07 2.42 12.34
CA ALA A 11 23.75 3.84 12.20
C ALA A 11 22.27 4.11 12.51
N GLN A 12 21.99 5.31 13.01
CA GLN A 12 20.61 5.76 13.17
C GLN A 12 19.97 5.91 11.78
N PRO A 13 18.71 5.49 11.60
CA PRO A 13 18.02 5.65 10.33
C PRO A 13 17.82 7.14 10.05
N ASP A 14 18.08 7.57 8.81
CA ASP A 14 17.70 8.91 8.37
C ASP A 14 16.17 8.97 8.28
N THR A 15 15.59 9.89 9.05
CA THR A 15 14.14 10.09 9.19
C THR A 15 13.58 11.12 8.20
N ASN A 16 14.44 11.79 7.42
CA ASN A 16 14.09 12.85 6.48
C ASN A 16 14.11 12.34 5.02
N GLN A 17 13.51 11.19 4.79
CA GLN A 17 13.45 10.56 3.47
C GLN A 17 12.21 9.69 3.33
N TRP A 18 11.81 9.41 2.09
CA TRP A 18 10.69 8.53 1.78
C TRP A 18 10.82 7.14 2.43
N CYS A 19 12.01 6.52 2.36
CA CYS A 19 12.24 5.16 2.87
C CYS A 19 11.81 5.01 4.33
N TYR A 20 12.08 6.01 5.18
CA TYR A 20 11.67 5.99 6.58
C TYR A 20 10.15 5.87 6.75
N PHE A 21 9.39 6.64 5.98
CA PHE A 21 7.93 6.60 6.05
C PHE A 21 7.37 5.30 5.48
N PHE A 22 7.92 4.83 4.36
CA PHE A 22 7.53 3.56 3.74
C PHE A 22 7.76 2.37 4.67
N GLU A 23 8.96 2.23 5.25
CA GLU A 23 9.29 1.12 6.16
C GLU A 23 8.40 1.11 7.41
N LYS A 24 8.12 2.30 7.98
CA LYS A 24 7.18 2.42 9.11
C LYS A 24 5.75 2.08 8.70
N ALA A 25 5.34 2.44 7.49
CA ALA A 25 4.01 2.17 7.00
C ALA A 25 3.82 0.69 6.67
N ASP A 26 4.81 0.03 6.06
CA ASP A 26 4.77 -1.41 5.84
C ASP A 26 4.80 -2.19 7.17
N LEU A 27 5.57 -1.73 8.16
CA LEU A 27 5.52 -2.31 9.52
C LEU A 27 4.13 -2.19 10.14
N ALA A 28 3.49 -1.02 10.03
CA ALA A 28 2.12 -0.82 10.51
C ALA A 28 1.11 -1.71 9.77
N ARG A 29 1.27 -1.86 8.45
CA ARG A 29 0.48 -2.77 7.60
C ARG A 29 0.57 -4.22 8.07
N GLN A 30 1.77 -4.71 8.37
CA GLN A 30 1.98 -6.06 8.91
C GLN A 30 1.30 -6.28 10.28
N GLN A 31 1.06 -5.20 11.03
CA GLN A 31 0.35 -5.23 12.31
C GLN A 31 -1.15 -4.94 12.16
N SER A 32 -1.64 -4.80 10.92
CA SER A 32 -3.01 -4.40 10.60
C SER A 32 -3.43 -3.05 11.22
N ASP A 33 -2.46 -2.18 11.52
CA ASP A 33 -2.71 -0.81 11.98
C ASP A 33 -2.93 0.11 10.76
N TRP A 34 -4.07 -0.10 10.10
CA TRP A 34 -4.39 0.54 8.82
C TRP A 34 -4.43 2.07 8.91
N GLN A 35 -4.95 2.62 10.01
CA GLN A 35 -4.98 4.07 10.20
C GLN A 35 -3.56 4.63 10.30
N LYS A 36 -2.66 3.92 11.00
CA LYS A 36 -1.25 4.35 11.08
C LYS A 36 -0.55 4.33 9.72
N VAL A 37 -0.85 3.37 8.86
CA VAL A 37 -0.35 3.37 7.47
C VAL A 37 -0.76 4.67 6.78
N ILE A 38 -2.06 4.99 6.79
CA ILE A 38 -2.60 6.19 6.13
C ILE A 38 -1.93 7.46 6.69
N ASP A 39 -1.81 7.57 8.01
CA ASP A 39 -1.19 8.73 8.66
C ASP A 39 0.28 8.90 8.26
N LEU A 40 1.02 7.80 8.07
CA LEU A 40 2.43 7.84 7.66
C LEU A 40 2.59 8.31 6.22
N TYR A 41 1.73 7.85 5.30
CA TYR A 41 1.73 8.36 3.92
C TYR A 41 1.34 9.84 3.87
N GLN A 42 0.38 10.28 4.67
CA GLN A 42 0.00 11.70 4.74
C GLN A 42 1.13 12.56 5.31
N GLN A 43 1.82 12.10 6.36
CA GLN A 43 2.98 12.79 6.91
C GLN A 43 4.12 12.91 5.89
N ALA A 44 4.38 11.83 5.14
CA ALA A 44 5.38 11.83 4.07
C ALA A 44 5.02 12.85 2.99
N ALA A 45 3.77 12.82 2.50
CA ALA A 45 3.26 13.73 1.48
C ALA A 45 3.31 15.20 1.94
N ASN A 46 2.95 15.50 3.18
CA ASN A 46 3.04 16.85 3.76
C ASN A 46 4.49 17.38 3.84
N LYS A 47 5.47 16.48 3.83
CA LYS A 47 6.91 16.79 3.78
C LYS A 47 7.48 16.78 2.36
N GLY A 48 6.66 16.54 1.34
CA GLY A 48 7.07 16.45 -0.06
C GLY A 48 7.70 15.12 -0.45
N TYR A 49 7.64 14.09 0.41
CA TYR A 49 8.07 12.74 0.08
C TYR A 49 6.94 11.95 -0.57
N HIS A 50 7.29 11.08 -1.50
CA HIS A 50 6.34 10.23 -2.21
C HIS A 50 6.99 8.88 -2.56
N PRO A 51 6.18 7.84 -2.80
CA PRO A 51 6.63 6.62 -3.45
C PRO A 51 7.43 6.90 -4.74
N ASN A 52 8.52 6.16 -4.91
CA ASN A 52 9.37 6.15 -6.09
C ASN A 52 9.05 4.97 -7.01
N MET A 53 8.47 3.88 -6.47
CA MET A 53 8.12 2.68 -7.24
C MET A 53 6.64 2.27 -7.07
N PRO A 54 6.02 1.62 -8.08
CA PRO A 54 4.64 1.14 -7.98
C PRO A 54 4.35 0.30 -6.72
N ALA A 55 5.24 -0.62 -6.37
CA ALA A 55 5.09 -1.50 -5.21
C ALA A 55 5.04 -0.73 -3.86
N GLU A 56 5.61 0.47 -3.81
CA GLU A 56 5.61 1.29 -2.60
C GLU A 56 4.25 1.98 -2.35
N TRP A 57 3.28 1.85 -3.26
CA TRP A 57 1.89 2.28 -3.03
C TRP A 57 1.03 1.19 -2.37
N LEU A 58 1.48 -0.07 -2.40
CA LEU A 58 0.67 -1.21 -1.94
C LEU A 58 0.21 -1.07 -0.49
N PRO A 59 1.05 -0.61 0.48
CA PRO A 59 0.56 -0.43 1.85
C PRO A 59 -0.61 0.55 1.98
N LEU A 60 -0.56 1.67 1.27
CA LEU A 60 -1.64 2.66 1.33
C LEU A 60 -2.93 2.12 0.70
N ILE A 61 -2.83 1.38 -0.40
CA ILE A 61 -3.98 0.75 -1.06
C ILE A 61 -4.63 -0.28 -0.13
N ASP A 62 -3.81 -1.14 0.50
CA ASP A 62 -4.24 -2.14 1.49
C ASP A 62 -4.96 -1.46 2.68
N ALA A 63 -4.37 -0.40 3.22
CA ALA A 63 -4.95 0.34 4.33
C ALA A 63 -6.26 1.05 3.97
N TYR A 64 -6.38 1.64 2.78
CA TYR A 64 -7.63 2.22 2.32
C TYR A 64 -8.72 1.17 2.17
N ALA A 65 -8.42 0.00 1.61
CA ALA A 65 -9.38 -1.08 1.49
C ALA A 65 -9.87 -1.57 2.86
N ASN A 66 -8.96 -1.81 3.81
CA ASN A 66 -9.29 -2.29 5.15
C ASN A 66 -9.97 -1.24 6.05
N THR A 67 -10.05 0.02 5.61
CA THR A 67 -10.76 1.10 6.33
C THR A 67 -12.02 1.57 5.60
N ASN A 68 -12.58 0.74 4.71
CA ASN A 68 -13.77 1.03 3.91
C ASN A 68 -13.64 2.29 3.02
N GLN A 69 -12.42 2.60 2.58
CA GLN A 69 -12.10 3.73 1.71
C GLN A 69 -11.73 3.27 0.29
N LEU A 70 -12.52 2.34 -0.28
CA LEU A 70 -12.24 1.73 -1.58
C LEU A 70 -12.06 2.73 -2.72
N ASP A 71 -12.85 3.81 -2.74
CA ASP A 71 -12.70 4.84 -3.77
C ASP A 71 -11.31 5.49 -3.75
N LYS A 72 -10.73 5.68 -2.54
CA LYS A 72 -9.35 6.16 -2.39
C LYS A 72 -8.32 5.11 -2.80
N ALA A 73 -8.58 3.83 -2.53
CA ALA A 73 -7.73 2.73 -2.98
C ALA A 73 -7.67 2.71 -4.52
N PHE A 74 -8.81 2.85 -5.20
CA PHE A 74 -8.90 2.88 -6.66
C PHE A 74 -8.26 4.13 -7.25
N GLN A 75 -8.53 5.31 -6.67
CA GLN A 75 -7.91 6.55 -7.12
C GLN A 75 -6.38 6.50 -6.97
N THR A 76 -5.89 5.97 -5.85
CA THR A 76 -4.45 5.77 -5.62
C THR A 76 -3.89 4.85 -6.68
N THR A 77 -4.53 3.70 -6.91
CA THR A 77 -4.13 2.72 -7.90
C THR A 77 -4.04 3.31 -9.31
N GLN A 78 -5.05 4.07 -9.73
CA GLN A 78 -5.10 4.71 -11.06
C GLN A 78 -4.03 5.80 -11.24
N SER A 79 -3.50 6.37 -10.16
CA SER A 79 -2.45 7.40 -10.21
C SER A 79 -1.05 6.82 -10.47
N ILE A 80 -0.88 5.49 -10.33
CA ILE A 80 0.39 4.80 -10.49
C ILE A 80 0.73 4.70 -11.98
N LYS A 81 1.96 5.11 -12.33
CA LYS A 81 2.53 4.88 -13.65
C LYS A 81 3.33 3.58 -13.62
N PHE A 82 2.89 2.57 -14.36
CA PHE A 82 3.60 1.30 -14.48
C PHE A 82 4.71 1.42 -15.51
N GLY A 83 5.94 1.12 -15.12
CA GLY A 83 7.10 1.13 -16.01
C GLY A 83 7.25 -0.19 -16.77
N ASN A 84 6.72 -1.28 -16.23
CA ASN A 84 6.70 -2.61 -16.83
C ASN A 84 5.38 -3.34 -16.50
N PRO A 85 5.04 -4.43 -17.23
CA PRO A 85 3.83 -5.22 -16.96
C PRO A 85 3.85 -5.97 -15.60
N ASP A 86 5.01 -6.34 -15.08
CA ASP A 86 5.13 -7.10 -13.82
C ASP A 86 4.65 -6.28 -12.61
N ASP A 87 4.90 -4.96 -12.62
CA ASP A 87 4.41 -4.02 -11.61
C ASP A 87 2.87 -4.03 -11.52
N GLN A 88 2.21 -4.14 -12.68
CA GLN A 88 0.75 -4.21 -12.76
C GLN A 88 0.23 -5.56 -12.21
N VAL A 89 0.95 -6.66 -12.47
CA VAL A 89 0.60 -8.00 -11.95
C VAL A 89 0.62 -8.01 -10.42
N VAL A 90 1.67 -7.47 -9.78
CA VAL A 90 1.78 -7.42 -8.32
C VAL A 90 0.60 -6.66 -7.68
N LEU A 91 0.25 -5.53 -8.28
CA LEU A 91 -0.87 -4.72 -7.84
C LEU A 91 -2.22 -5.46 -8.01
N CYS A 92 -2.44 -6.09 -9.16
CA CYS A 92 -3.64 -6.88 -9.43
C CYS A 92 -3.78 -8.05 -8.44
N ASN A 93 -2.68 -8.72 -8.08
CA ASN A 93 -2.69 -9.77 -7.07
C ASN A 93 -3.06 -9.23 -5.68
N THR A 94 -2.58 -8.03 -5.33
CA THR A 94 -2.93 -7.37 -4.06
C THR A 94 -4.43 -7.06 -3.99
N LEU A 95 -5.00 -6.49 -5.06
CA LEU A 95 -6.43 -6.21 -5.15
C LEU A 95 -7.28 -7.49 -5.13
N ASN A 96 -6.81 -8.57 -5.78
CA ASN A 96 -7.48 -9.86 -5.74
C ASN A 96 -7.52 -10.44 -4.31
N ASN A 97 -6.44 -10.32 -3.55
CA ASN A 97 -6.45 -10.77 -2.15
C ASN A 97 -7.45 -9.97 -1.31
N LEU A 98 -7.52 -8.65 -1.51
CA LEU A 98 -8.49 -7.77 -0.84
C LEU A 98 -9.94 -8.09 -1.21
N LEU A 99 -10.21 -8.52 -2.44
CA LEU A 99 -11.53 -8.98 -2.87
C LEU A 99 -12.01 -10.18 -2.03
N HIS A 100 -11.10 -11.12 -1.73
CA HIS A 100 -11.44 -12.35 -1.02
C HIS A 100 -11.60 -12.17 0.50
N THR A 101 -11.09 -11.07 1.07
CA THR A 101 -11.21 -10.80 2.51
C THR A 101 -12.42 -9.94 2.88
N SER A 102 -13.09 -9.31 1.91
CA SER A 102 -14.26 -8.47 2.18
C SER A 102 -15.56 -9.27 2.24
N ASP A 103 -16.25 -9.18 3.39
CA ASP A 103 -17.59 -9.78 3.58
C ASP A 103 -18.70 -8.99 2.86
N ASN A 104 -18.45 -7.73 2.48
CA ASN A 104 -19.42 -6.88 1.82
C ASN A 104 -19.53 -7.18 0.31
N THR A 105 -20.70 -7.64 -0.13
CA THR A 105 -20.97 -7.97 -1.53
C THR A 105 -20.83 -6.80 -2.50
N ASP A 106 -21.21 -5.59 -2.09
CA ASP A 106 -21.12 -4.40 -2.93
C ASP A 106 -19.66 -3.99 -3.14
N ASP A 107 -18.86 -4.08 -2.08
CA ASP A 107 -17.43 -3.82 -2.11
C ASP A 107 -16.70 -4.84 -2.99
N ARG A 108 -17.07 -6.12 -2.88
CA ARG A 108 -16.56 -7.16 -3.78
C ARG A 108 -16.89 -6.88 -5.23
N LYS A 109 -18.13 -6.45 -5.53
CA LYS A 109 -18.54 -6.10 -6.89
C LYS A 109 -17.72 -4.91 -7.41
N LYS A 110 -17.57 -3.84 -6.64
CA LYS A 110 -16.78 -2.67 -7.01
C LYS A 110 -15.32 -3.02 -7.31
N MET A 111 -14.71 -3.83 -6.45
CA MET A 111 -13.33 -4.31 -6.63
C MET A 111 -13.19 -5.16 -7.91
N SER A 112 -14.13 -6.08 -8.14
CA SER A 112 -14.16 -6.92 -9.36
C SER A 112 -14.30 -6.07 -10.63
N ASP A 113 -15.22 -5.10 -10.64
CA ASP A 113 -15.43 -4.20 -11.78
C ASP A 113 -14.16 -3.35 -12.04
N PHE A 114 -13.52 -2.86 -10.97
CA PHE A 114 -12.28 -2.09 -11.07
C PHE A 114 -11.13 -2.92 -11.65
N MET A 115 -10.91 -4.14 -11.14
CA MET A 115 -9.86 -5.03 -11.64
C MET A 115 -10.07 -5.41 -13.10
N ALA A 116 -11.32 -5.64 -13.54
CA ALA A 116 -11.64 -5.89 -14.94
C ALA A 116 -11.27 -4.70 -15.83
N ASN A 117 -11.57 -3.47 -15.40
CA ASN A 117 -11.24 -2.25 -16.14
C ASN A 117 -9.72 -2.01 -16.24
N MET A 118 -8.95 -2.49 -15.26
CA MET A 118 -7.50 -2.43 -15.31
C MET A 118 -6.87 -3.57 -16.13
N ASN A 119 -7.67 -4.42 -16.78
CA ASN A 119 -7.21 -5.63 -17.45
C ASN A 119 -6.30 -6.49 -16.55
N CYS A 120 -6.68 -6.64 -15.28
CA CYS A 120 -5.99 -7.57 -14.39
C CYS A 120 -6.15 -9.00 -14.94
N LEU A 121 -5.15 -9.46 -15.68
CA LEU A 121 -5.03 -10.85 -16.11
C LEU A 121 -4.72 -11.67 -14.87
N VAL A 122 -5.76 -12.19 -14.23
CA VAL A 122 -5.61 -13.18 -13.17
C VAL A 122 -5.06 -14.43 -13.85
N ASN A 123 -3.75 -14.64 -13.79
CA ASN A 123 -3.19 -15.94 -14.17
C ASN A 123 -3.75 -16.97 -13.18
N PRO A 124 -4.44 -18.02 -13.67
CA PRO A 124 -5.10 -19.01 -12.82
C PRO A 124 -4.13 -19.78 -11.93
#